data_AF-A0A957UVL5-F1
#
_entry.id   AF-A0A957UVL5-F1
#
_cell.length_a   1.000
_cell.length_b   1.000
_cell.length_c   1.000
_cell.angle_alpha   90.00
_cell.angle_beta   90.00
_cell.angle_gamma   90.00
#
_symmetry.space_group_name_H-M   'P 1'
#
loop_
_entity.id
_entity.type
_entity.pdbx_description
1 polymer ?
#
loop_
_entity_poly.entity_id
_entity_poly.type
_entity_poly.pdbx_seq_one_letter_code
_entity_poly.pdbx_strand_id
1 'polypeptide(L)'
;MSPKLSSQRELKGIGYELFIGALSILSILNLILIFIFSGDPNVQTVLTVINAIVFPIFLGDFFYRLFTAESRTGYFFRGFGWADLLSSLPFQNMKILRLFRLWRVVRLFAEFGVRNLVKEFITQRAQNALLTVGFLVLCVLEFGALSVLRAESASADANITSAADALWWTYVTITTVGYGDRFPVTNSGRLVGIFVMTAGVGLFGTLSGFLANSFLAPPNKRDDDEAAAGDAADPKTRLA
;
A
#
# COMPACT_ATOMS: atom_id res chain seq x y z
N MET A 1 -36.77 6.95 13.95
CA MET A 1 -35.59 7.83 13.72
C MET A 1 -34.38 7.07 14.24
N SER A 2 -33.77 6.25 13.39
CA SER A 2 -32.80 5.21 13.76
C SER A 2 -31.35 5.73 13.67
N PRO A 3 -30.54 5.61 14.73
CA PRO A 3 -29.14 6.04 14.74
C PRO A 3 -28.22 4.97 14.12
N LYS A 4 -28.52 4.51 12.90
CA LYS A 4 -27.71 3.48 12.19
C LYS A 4 -26.77 4.05 11.12
N LEU A 5 -26.66 5.37 11.01
CA LEU A 5 -25.89 6.03 9.93
C LEU A 5 -24.46 6.45 10.31
N SER A 6 -24.01 6.22 11.55
CA SER A 6 -22.66 6.63 11.99
C SER A 6 -21.61 5.53 11.95
N SER A 7 -21.98 4.25 12.06
CA SER A 7 -21.01 3.13 12.14
C SER A 7 -20.50 2.64 10.77
N GLN A 8 -21.22 2.91 9.67
CA GLN A 8 -20.80 2.50 8.32
C GLN A 8 -19.65 3.37 7.74
N ARG A 9 -19.28 4.47 8.40
CA ARG A 9 -18.10 5.29 8.04
C ARG A 9 -16.78 4.75 8.59
N GLU A 10 -16.80 3.76 9.50
CA GLU A 10 -15.63 3.38 10.30
C GLU A 10 -14.59 2.50 9.59
N LEU A 11 -14.90 1.91 8.42
CA LEU A 11 -13.90 1.14 7.65
C LEU A 11 -13.12 1.99 6.63
N LYS A 12 -13.55 3.23 6.37
CA LYS A 12 -12.77 4.22 5.62
C LYS A 12 -11.94 5.07 6.58
N GLY A 13 -10.92 4.46 7.17
CA GLY A 13 -9.88 5.23 7.84
C GLY A 13 -9.19 6.13 6.81
N ILE A 14 -8.92 7.38 7.16
CA ILE A 14 -8.16 8.32 6.32
C ILE A 14 -6.82 7.70 5.88
N GLY A 15 -6.23 6.83 6.71
CA GLY A 15 -5.05 6.03 6.37
C GLY A 15 -5.19 5.10 5.17
N TYR A 16 -6.34 4.46 5.00
CA TYR A 16 -6.58 3.60 3.83
C TYR A 16 -6.69 4.43 2.55
N GLU A 17 -7.39 5.56 2.60
CA GLU A 17 -7.48 6.49 1.47
C GLU A 17 -6.08 7.06 1.11
N LEU A 18 -5.27 7.37 2.12
CA LEU A 18 -3.86 7.77 1.95
C LEU A 18 -3.02 6.67 1.28
N PHE A 19 -3.18 5.42 1.70
CA PHE A 19 -2.48 4.27 1.13
C PHE A 19 -2.83 4.07 -0.35
N ILE A 20 -4.13 4.05 -0.68
CA ILE A 20 -4.60 3.95 -2.07
C ILE A 20 -4.14 5.15 -2.90
N GLY A 21 -4.11 6.35 -2.30
CA GLY A 21 -3.54 7.56 -2.88
C GLY A 21 -2.06 7.43 -3.21
N ALA A 22 -1.25 6.97 -2.26
CA ALA A 22 0.19 6.77 -2.42
C ALA A 22 0.50 5.74 -3.51
N LEU A 23 -0.23 4.61 -3.52
CA LEU A 23 -0.13 3.63 -4.60
C LEU A 23 -0.51 4.22 -5.96
N SER A 24 -1.50 5.11 -6.00
CA SER A 24 -1.92 5.76 -7.25
C SER A 24 -0.83 6.70 -7.77
N ILE A 25 -0.18 7.45 -6.88
CA ILE A 25 0.97 8.29 -7.22
C ILE A 25 2.13 7.44 -7.73
N LEU A 26 2.48 6.35 -7.02
CA LEU A 26 3.51 5.40 -7.48
C LEU A 26 3.16 4.85 -8.88
N SER A 27 1.91 4.45 -9.07
CA SER A 27 1.45 3.91 -10.35
C SER A 27 1.49 4.93 -11.51
N ILE A 28 1.28 6.22 -11.22
CA ILE A 28 1.48 7.33 -12.18
C ILE A 28 2.96 7.56 -12.44
N LEU A 29 3.81 7.53 -11.40
CA LEU A 29 5.25 7.62 -11.57
C LEU A 29 5.76 6.49 -12.47
N ASN A 30 5.27 5.26 -12.29
CA ASN A 30 5.66 4.12 -13.11
C ASN A 30 5.24 4.30 -14.57
N LEU A 31 4.13 5.00 -14.83
CA LEU A 31 3.74 5.36 -16.19
C LEU A 31 4.76 6.31 -16.84
N ILE A 32 5.22 7.32 -16.09
CA ILE A 32 6.24 8.26 -16.54
C ILE A 32 7.57 7.52 -16.75
N LEU A 33 7.97 6.65 -15.83
CA LEU A 33 9.20 5.86 -15.94
C LEU A 33 9.17 4.91 -17.14
N ILE A 34 8.05 4.23 -17.41
CA ILE A 34 7.89 3.39 -18.62
C ILE A 34 8.05 4.23 -19.89
N PHE A 35 7.58 5.48 -19.89
CA PHE A 35 7.73 6.38 -21.03
C PHE A 35 9.19 6.82 -21.22
N ILE A 36 9.84 7.27 -20.15
CA ILE A 36 11.24 7.73 -20.16
C ILE A 36 12.20 6.60 -20.51
N PHE A 37 12.04 5.43 -19.90
CA PHE A 37 12.91 4.26 -20.04
C PHE A 37 12.34 3.21 -21.02
N SER A 38 11.63 3.67 -22.05
CA SER A 38 11.03 2.80 -23.08
C SER A 38 12.05 1.95 -23.86
N GLY A 39 13.35 2.28 -23.81
CA GLY A 39 14.42 1.51 -24.45
C GLY A 39 15.06 0.41 -23.59
N ASP A 40 14.78 0.33 -22.28
CA ASP A 40 15.40 -0.64 -21.36
C ASP A 40 14.41 -1.75 -20.98
N PRO A 41 14.58 -2.99 -21.50
CA PRO A 41 13.68 -4.10 -21.20
C PRO A 41 13.64 -4.46 -19.72
N ASN A 42 14.77 -4.37 -19.00
CA ASN A 42 14.81 -4.75 -17.61
C ASN A 42 14.04 -3.75 -16.73
N VAL A 43 14.22 -2.45 -16.99
CA VAL A 43 13.44 -1.41 -16.29
C VAL A 43 11.95 -1.61 -16.54
N GLN A 44 11.55 -1.89 -17.79
CA GLN A 44 10.15 -2.19 -18.10
C GLN A 44 9.62 -3.42 -17.38
N THR A 45 10.41 -4.49 -17.27
CA THR A 45 10.02 -5.70 -16.54
C THR A 45 9.79 -5.39 -15.06
N VAL A 46 10.70 -4.67 -14.39
CA VAL A 46 10.52 -4.28 -12.98
C VAL A 46 9.24 -3.48 -12.80
N LEU A 47 9.05 -2.42 -13.59
CA LEU A 47 7.86 -1.56 -13.51
C LEU A 47 6.56 -2.34 -13.82
N THR A 48 6.60 -3.29 -14.74
CA THR A 48 5.44 -4.14 -15.08
C THR A 48 5.10 -5.09 -13.94
N VAL A 49 6.09 -5.73 -13.32
CA VAL A 49 5.88 -6.61 -12.16
C VAL A 49 5.28 -5.83 -11.00
N ILE A 50 5.82 -4.65 -10.67
CA ILE A 50 5.26 -3.83 -9.59
C ILE A 50 3.84 -3.39 -9.90
N ASN A 51 3.55 -2.95 -11.12
CA ASN A 51 2.17 -2.64 -11.53
C ASN A 51 1.24 -3.85 -11.46
N ALA A 52 1.72 -5.05 -11.77
CA ALA A 52 0.96 -6.29 -11.66
C ALA A 52 0.64 -6.65 -10.20
N ILE A 53 1.51 -6.30 -9.25
CA ILE A 53 1.26 -6.44 -7.79
C ILE A 53 0.27 -5.38 -7.30
N VAL A 54 0.38 -4.14 -7.77
CA VAL A 54 -0.52 -3.04 -7.37
C VAL A 54 -1.93 -3.21 -7.94
N PHE A 55 -2.05 -3.80 -9.13
CA PHE A 55 -3.34 -4.05 -9.79
C PHE A 55 -4.40 -4.74 -8.91
N PRO A 56 -4.17 -5.93 -8.33
CA PRO A 56 -5.15 -6.60 -7.51
C PRO A 56 -5.55 -5.78 -6.28
N ILE A 57 -4.66 -4.93 -5.74
CA ILE A 57 -4.98 -4.02 -4.64
C ILE A 57 -6.01 -2.98 -5.09
N PHE A 58 -5.83 -2.39 -6.27
CA PHE A 58 -6.80 -1.44 -6.83
C PHE A 58 -8.11 -2.09 -7.25
N LEU A 59 -8.05 -3.29 -7.80
CA LEU A 59 -9.24 -4.05 -8.14
C LEU A 59 -10.03 -4.41 -6.87
N GLY A 60 -9.33 -4.82 -5.82
CA GLY A 60 -9.91 -5.06 -4.49
C GLY A 60 -10.56 -3.81 -3.91
N ASP A 61 -9.90 -2.64 -3.96
CA ASP A 61 -10.48 -1.36 -3.54
C ASP A 61 -11.75 -1.02 -4.34
N PHE A 62 -11.72 -1.21 -5.66
CA PHE A 62 -12.87 -0.97 -6.52
C PHE A 62 -14.07 -1.84 -6.12
N PHE A 63 -13.86 -3.15 -5.98
CA PHE A 63 -14.94 -4.06 -5.58
C PHE A 63 -15.44 -3.75 -4.16
N TYR A 64 -14.52 -3.47 -3.24
CA TYR A 64 -14.87 -3.07 -1.89
C TYR A 64 -15.79 -1.83 -1.89
N ARG A 65 -15.44 -0.77 -2.64
CA ARG A 65 -16.26 0.44 -2.77
C ARG A 65 -17.58 0.19 -3.50
N LEU A 66 -17.58 -0.69 -4.50
CA LEU A 66 -18.79 -1.05 -5.25
C LEU A 66 -19.82 -1.77 -4.38
N PHE A 67 -19.36 -2.69 -3.51
CA PHE A 67 -20.25 -3.49 -2.66
C PHE A 67 -20.71 -2.76 -1.40
N THR A 68 -19.92 -1.81 -0.89
CA THR A 68 -20.24 -1.03 0.32
C THR A 68 -21.07 0.22 0.04
N ALA A 69 -21.20 0.66 -1.22
CA ALA A 69 -21.99 1.84 -1.55
C ALA A 69 -23.50 1.64 -1.34
N GLU A 70 -24.17 2.62 -0.73
CA GLU A 70 -25.63 2.62 -0.46
C GLU A 70 -26.47 2.40 -1.74
N SER A 71 -25.97 2.84 -2.90
CA SER A 71 -26.54 2.48 -4.20
C SER A 71 -25.42 2.16 -5.20
N ARG A 72 -25.37 0.89 -5.63
CA ARG A 72 -24.35 0.40 -6.58
C ARG A 72 -24.37 1.20 -7.90
N THR A 73 -25.57 1.51 -8.39
CA THR A 73 -25.80 2.29 -9.61
C THR A 73 -25.44 3.77 -9.41
N GLY A 74 -25.71 4.32 -8.23
CA GLY A 74 -25.33 5.70 -7.89
C GLY A 74 -23.82 5.86 -7.80
N TYR A 75 -23.11 4.93 -7.16
CA TYR A 75 -21.65 4.92 -7.13
C TYR A 75 -21.04 4.80 -8.53
N PHE A 76 -21.51 3.83 -9.32
CA PHE A 76 -20.94 3.57 -10.64
C PHE A 76 -21.18 4.74 -11.61
N PHE A 77 -22.42 5.27 -11.72
CA PHE A 77 -22.76 6.30 -12.72
C PHE A 77 -22.67 7.74 -12.21
N ARG A 78 -23.04 8.02 -10.96
CA ARG A 78 -22.99 9.40 -10.39
C ARG A 78 -21.69 9.68 -9.65
N GLY A 79 -21.11 8.67 -9.00
CA GLY A 79 -19.85 8.76 -8.26
C GLY A 79 -18.59 8.52 -9.09
N PHE A 80 -18.72 8.40 -10.42
CA PHE A 80 -17.61 8.10 -11.34
C PHE A 80 -16.89 6.78 -11.02
N GLY A 81 -17.55 5.79 -10.40
CA GLY A 81 -16.93 4.49 -10.09
C GLY A 81 -16.43 3.73 -11.33
N TRP A 82 -16.98 4.00 -12.52
CA TRP A 82 -16.45 3.48 -13.78
C TRP A 82 -15.01 3.94 -14.06
N ALA A 83 -14.62 5.14 -13.61
CA ALA A 83 -13.25 5.64 -13.76
C ALA A 83 -12.28 4.87 -12.86
N ASP A 84 -12.71 4.50 -11.65
CA ASP A 84 -11.92 3.67 -10.73
C ASP A 84 -11.66 2.29 -11.34
N LEU A 85 -12.67 1.67 -11.96
CA LEU A 85 -12.54 0.41 -12.68
C LEU A 85 -11.54 0.53 -13.85
N LEU A 86 -11.72 1.52 -14.72
CA LEU A 86 -10.83 1.72 -15.87
C LEU A 86 -9.40 2.03 -15.47
N SER A 87 -9.20 2.77 -14.36
CA SER A 87 -7.88 3.08 -13.82
C SER A 87 -7.14 1.86 -13.28
N SER A 88 -7.88 0.87 -12.78
CA SER A 88 -7.33 -0.36 -12.19
C SER A 88 -6.79 -1.30 -13.26
N LEU A 89 -7.44 -1.39 -14.43
CA LEU A 89 -7.15 -2.44 -15.40
C LEU A 89 -5.74 -2.33 -16.04
N PRO A 90 -4.96 -3.42 -16.11
CA PRO A 90 -3.59 -3.42 -16.60
C PRO A 90 -3.56 -3.56 -18.13
N PHE A 91 -4.31 -2.72 -18.86
CA PHE A 91 -4.31 -2.78 -20.31
C PHE A 91 -2.97 -2.27 -20.88
N GLN A 92 -2.22 -3.17 -21.52
CA GLN A 92 -0.95 -2.88 -22.21
C GLN A 92 -1.19 -1.99 -23.45
N ASN A 93 -2.29 -2.23 -24.18
CA ASN A 93 -2.55 -1.61 -25.49
C ASN A 93 -3.34 -0.29 -25.40
N MET A 94 -3.96 0.01 -24.26
CA MET A 94 -4.80 1.19 -24.06
C MET A 94 -4.17 2.12 -23.03
N LYS A 95 -3.02 2.72 -23.40
CA LYS A 95 -2.27 3.65 -22.53
C LYS A 95 -3.12 4.82 -22.03
N ILE A 96 -4.12 5.25 -22.81
CA ILE A 96 -5.04 6.34 -22.48
C ILE A 96 -5.85 6.07 -21.21
N LEU A 97 -6.21 4.80 -20.94
CA LEU A 97 -7.00 4.42 -19.76
C LEU A 97 -6.22 4.61 -18.45
N ARG A 98 -4.89 4.64 -18.52
CA ARG A 98 -4.04 4.92 -17.36
C ARG A 98 -4.16 6.37 -16.89
N LEU A 99 -4.64 7.30 -17.73
CA LEU A 99 -4.90 8.69 -17.34
C LEU A 99 -6.02 8.79 -16.28
N PHE A 100 -6.92 7.82 -16.20
CA PHE A 100 -7.94 7.77 -15.14
C PHE A 100 -7.33 7.58 -13.74
N ARG A 101 -6.06 7.16 -13.62
CA ARG A 101 -5.34 7.16 -12.34
C ARG A 101 -5.14 8.57 -11.79
N LEU A 102 -4.98 9.56 -12.67
CA LEU A 102 -4.87 10.97 -12.28
C LEU A 102 -6.19 11.44 -11.64
N TRP A 103 -7.32 11.01 -12.17
CA TRP A 103 -8.64 11.34 -11.61
C TRP A 103 -8.76 10.89 -10.15
N ARG A 104 -8.29 9.69 -9.82
CA ARG A 104 -8.32 9.17 -8.45
C ARG A 104 -7.52 10.04 -7.49
N VAL A 105 -6.33 10.49 -7.91
CA VAL A 105 -5.47 11.39 -7.13
C VAL A 105 -6.13 12.77 -6.96
N VAL A 106 -6.70 13.32 -8.04
CA VAL A 106 -7.45 14.60 -7.99
C VAL A 106 -8.64 14.50 -7.06
N ARG A 107 -9.43 13.42 -7.14
CA ARG A 107 -10.56 13.14 -6.26
C ARG A 107 -10.13 13.07 -4.80
N LEU A 108 -9.05 12.34 -4.50
CA LEU A 108 -8.51 12.24 -3.14
C LEU A 108 -8.15 13.63 -2.58
N PHE A 109 -7.48 14.46 -3.38
CA PHE A 109 -7.14 15.82 -2.97
C PHE A 109 -8.36 16.72 -2.82
N ALA A 110 -9.37 16.58 -3.69
CA ALA A 110 -10.61 17.35 -3.62
C ALA A 110 -11.49 16.97 -2.41
N GLU A 111 -11.51 15.68 -2.03
CA GLU A 111 -12.36 15.16 -0.96
C GLU A 111 -11.78 15.45 0.44
N PHE A 112 -10.45 15.36 0.60
CA PHE A 112 -9.81 15.51 1.91
C PHE A 112 -9.02 16.82 2.08
N GLY A 113 -8.51 17.41 0.98
CA GLY A 113 -7.61 18.56 1.03
C GLY A 113 -6.19 18.20 1.50
N VAL A 114 -5.16 18.71 0.80
CA VAL A 114 -3.74 18.38 1.04
C VAL A 114 -3.33 18.58 2.50
N ARG A 115 -3.79 19.65 3.14
CA ARG A 115 -3.40 19.98 4.53
C ARG A 115 -3.95 19.00 5.56
N ASN A 116 -5.18 18.51 5.36
CA ASN A 116 -5.79 17.56 6.29
C ASN A 116 -5.21 16.16 6.10
N LEU A 117 -4.88 15.78 4.86
CA LEU A 117 -4.16 14.54 4.54
C LEU A 117 -2.82 14.47 5.28
N VAL A 118 -2.02 15.55 5.22
CA VAL A 118 -0.72 15.63 5.91
C VAL A 118 -0.88 15.62 7.42
N LYS A 119 -1.84 16.39 7.95
CA LYS A 119 -2.12 16.43 9.38
C LYS A 119 -2.47 15.03 9.89
N GLU A 120 -3.41 14.36 9.24
CA GLU A 120 -3.89 13.04 9.67
C GLU A 120 -2.83 11.93 9.55
N PHE A 121 -2.01 11.97 8.51
CA PHE A 121 -0.87 11.05 8.35
C PHE A 121 0.10 11.16 9.54
N ILE A 122 0.28 12.35 10.09
CA ILE A 122 1.14 12.59 11.25
C ILE A 122 0.44 12.20 12.56
N THR A 123 -0.87 12.46 12.70
CA THR A 123 -1.59 12.20 13.96
C THR A 123 -1.91 10.72 14.19
N GLN A 124 -2.18 9.94 13.13
CA GLN A 124 -2.62 8.53 13.24
C GLN A 124 -1.55 7.49 12.86
N ARG A 125 -0.28 7.76 13.19
CA ARG A 125 0.87 6.92 12.79
C ARG A 125 0.75 5.44 13.14
N ALA A 126 0.20 5.10 14.31
CA ALA A 126 0.11 3.72 14.79
C ALA A 126 -0.91 2.88 13.99
N GLN A 127 -2.08 3.47 13.67
CA GLN A 127 -3.16 2.78 12.93
C GLN A 127 -2.82 2.65 11.44
N ASN A 128 -2.02 3.57 10.91
CA ASN A 128 -1.59 3.57 9.51
C ASN A 128 -0.26 2.83 9.29
N ALA A 129 0.35 2.29 10.36
CA ALA A 129 1.68 1.70 10.31
C ALA A 129 1.76 0.53 9.31
N LEU A 130 0.81 -0.43 9.36
CA LEU A 130 0.81 -1.58 8.45
C LEU A 130 0.68 -1.18 6.99
N LEU A 131 -0.23 -0.24 6.68
CA LEU A 131 -0.43 0.25 5.32
C LEU A 131 0.81 1.00 4.81
N THR A 132 1.44 1.80 5.68
CA THR A 132 2.69 2.51 5.38
C THR A 132 3.83 1.54 5.12
N VAL A 133 3.96 0.49 5.94
CA VAL A 133 4.95 -0.58 5.75
C VAL A 133 4.72 -1.30 4.41
N GLY A 134 3.49 -1.67 4.09
CA GLY A 134 3.16 -2.31 2.81
C GLY A 134 3.53 -1.43 1.60
N PHE A 135 3.25 -0.13 1.68
CA PHE A 135 3.66 0.83 0.65
C PHE A 135 5.19 0.92 0.53
N LEU A 136 5.90 1.04 1.67
CA LEU A 136 7.36 1.09 1.69
C LEU A 136 8.01 -0.18 1.14
N VAL A 137 7.46 -1.37 1.42
CA VAL A 137 7.93 -2.63 0.83
C VAL A 137 7.89 -2.54 -0.70
N LEU A 138 6.80 -2.06 -1.28
CA LEU A 138 6.69 -1.90 -2.74
C LEU A 138 7.71 -0.89 -3.28
N CYS A 139 7.90 0.24 -2.59
CA CYS A 139 8.90 1.23 -3.00
C CYS A 139 10.33 0.68 -2.92
N VAL A 140 10.71 0.02 -1.84
CA VAL A 140 12.06 -0.55 -1.70
C VAL A 140 12.25 -1.69 -2.70
N LEU A 141 11.22 -2.51 -2.95
CA LEU A 141 11.27 -3.56 -3.96
C LEU A 141 11.49 -2.97 -5.37
N GLU A 142 10.75 -1.93 -5.74
CA GLU A 142 10.89 -1.27 -7.04
C GLU A 142 12.22 -0.53 -7.18
N PHE A 143 12.47 0.47 -6.33
CA PHE A 143 13.63 1.34 -6.45
C PHE A 143 14.92 0.62 -6.07
N GLY A 144 14.87 -0.32 -5.13
CA GLY A 144 16.02 -1.17 -4.78
C GLY A 144 16.42 -2.04 -5.97
N ALA A 145 15.46 -2.72 -6.62
CA ALA A 145 15.74 -3.54 -7.80
C ALA A 145 16.27 -2.72 -8.97
N LEU A 146 15.66 -1.57 -9.29
CA LEU A 146 16.14 -0.68 -10.35
C LEU A 146 17.56 -0.15 -10.05
N SER A 147 17.81 0.27 -8.81
CA SER A 147 19.09 0.87 -8.42
C SER A 147 20.21 -0.16 -8.40
N VAL A 148 19.98 -1.35 -7.84
CA VAL A 148 21.00 -2.40 -7.80
C VAL A 148 21.32 -2.91 -9.20
N LEU A 149 20.30 -3.10 -10.04
CA LEU A 149 20.50 -3.53 -11.42
C LEU A 149 21.33 -2.51 -12.21
N ARG A 150 21.04 -1.21 -12.03
CA ARG A 150 21.79 -0.14 -12.70
C ARG A 150 23.21 0.01 -12.16
N ALA A 151 23.42 -0.25 -10.87
CA ALA A 151 24.72 -0.19 -10.23
C ALA A 151 25.61 -1.37 -10.64
N GLU A 152 25.04 -2.56 -10.75
CA GLU A 152 25.76 -3.79 -11.08
C GLU A 152 26.04 -3.94 -12.57
N SER A 153 25.29 -3.25 -13.46
CA SER A 153 25.48 -3.34 -14.91
C SER A 153 26.86 -2.92 -15.43
N ALA A 154 27.66 -2.25 -14.60
CA ALA A 154 29.02 -1.81 -14.95
C ALA A 154 30.11 -2.86 -14.69
N SER A 155 29.81 -3.96 -13.98
CA SER A 155 30.80 -4.96 -13.60
C SER A 155 30.66 -6.25 -14.41
N ALA A 156 31.79 -6.79 -14.87
CA ALA A 156 31.82 -8.11 -15.53
C ALA A 156 31.57 -9.26 -14.55
N ASP A 157 31.88 -9.06 -13.26
CA ASP A 157 31.69 -10.05 -12.19
C ASP A 157 30.29 -9.98 -11.57
N ALA A 158 29.40 -9.13 -12.09
CA ALA A 158 28.05 -8.97 -11.58
C ALA A 158 27.23 -10.25 -11.74
N ASN A 159 26.67 -10.73 -10.62
CA ASN A 159 25.70 -11.81 -10.65
C ASN A 159 24.25 -11.28 -10.73
N ILE A 160 23.99 -9.97 -10.58
CA ILE A 160 22.66 -9.38 -10.78
C ILE A 160 22.63 -8.75 -12.17
N THR A 161 22.17 -9.50 -13.16
CA THR A 161 22.23 -9.09 -14.57
C THR A 161 20.86 -8.89 -15.23
N SER A 162 19.79 -9.35 -14.57
CA SER A 162 18.42 -9.24 -15.08
C SER A 162 17.47 -8.60 -14.06
N ALA A 163 16.36 -8.08 -14.55
CA ALA A 163 15.27 -7.58 -13.71
C ALA A 163 14.76 -8.62 -12.70
N ALA A 164 14.69 -9.90 -13.11
CA ALA A 164 14.26 -10.99 -12.24
C ALA A 164 15.24 -11.20 -11.09
N ASP A 165 16.53 -11.21 -11.36
CA ASP A 165 17.58 -11.35 -10.33
C ASP A 165 17.56 -10.18 -9.34
N ALA A 166 17.36 -8.96 -9.85
CA ALA A 166 17.31 -7.76 -9.01
C ALA A 166 16.07 -7.74 -8.11
N LEU A 167 14.89 -8.10 -8.63
CA LEU A 167 13.66 -8.23 -7.85
C LEU A 167 13.78 -9.34 -6.80
N TRP A 168 14.33 -10.49 -7.18
CA TRP A 168 14.57 -11.62 -6.29
C TRP A 168 15.50 -11.22 -5.13
N TRP A 169 16.69 -10.69 -5.46
CA TRP A 169 17.65 -10.27 -4.45
C TRP A 169 17.07 -9.21 -3.52
N THR A 170 16.36 -8.22 -4.07
CA THR A 170 15.76 -7.15 -3.28
C THR A 170 14.71 -7.72 -2.32
N TYR A 171 13.85 -8.63 -2.78
CA TYR A 171 12.86 -9.31 -1.94
C TYR A 171 13.50 -10.14 -0.83
N VAL A 172 14.50 -10.97 -1.16
CA VAL A 172 15.26 -11.81 -0.21
C VAL A 172 16.00 -10.95 0.83
N THR A 173 16.48 -9.77 0.43
CA THR A 173 17.20 -8.84 1.31
C THR A 173 16.24 -8.08 2.23
N ILE A 174 15.14 -7.54 1.72
CA ILE A 174 14.11 -6.87 2.55
C ILE A 174 13.53 -7.84 3.58
N THR A 175 13.34 -9.11 3.18
CA THR A 175 12.83 -10.15 4.07
C THR A 175 13.87 -10.72 5.03
N THR A 176 15.12 -10.21 4.97
CA THR A 176 16.25 -10.63 5.82
C THR A 176 16.62 -12.11 5.71
N VAL A 177 16.23 -12.79 4.61
CA VAL A 177 16.55 -14.21 4.38
C VAL A 177 18.00 -14.38 3.94
N GLY A 178 18.44 -13.60 2.94
CA GLY A 178 19.83 -13.56 2.51
C GLY A 178 20.42 -14.90 2.03
N TYR A 179 19.81 -15.56 1.04
CA TYR A 179 20.30 -16.84 0.50
C TYR A 179 21.76 -16.81 0.01
N GLY A 180 22.25 -15.65 -0.44
CA GLY A 180 23.63 -15.47 -0.91
C GLY A 180 23.88 -15.97 -2.34
N ASP A 181 22.84 -16.39 -3.05
CA ASP A 181 22.88 -16.80 -4.45
C ASP A 181 23.07 -15.61 -5.41
N ARG A 182 22.51 -14.46 -5.06
CA ARG A 182 22.71 -13.18 -5.74
C ARG A 182 23.13 -12.12 -4.72
N PHE A 183 24.02 -11.22 -5.10
CA PHE A 183 24.50 -10.13 -4.24
C PHE A 183 25.28 -9.08 -5.04
N PRO A 184 25.23 -7.80 -4.63
CA PRO A 184 25.98 -6.74 -5.31
C PRO A 184 27.49 -6.87 -5.07
N VAL A 185 28.26 -6.84 -6.15
CA VAL A 185 29.73 -6.87 -6.11
C VAL A 185 30.35 -5.47 -6.25
N THR A 186 29.63 -4.51 -6.83
CA THR A 186 30.13 -3.15 -7.02
C THR A 186 30.00 -2.30 -5.75
N ASN A 187 30.87 -1.28 -5.62
CA ASN A 187 30.78 -0.33 -4.50
C ASN A 187 29.43 0.41 -4.48
N SER A 188 28.93 0.82 -5.65
CA SER A 188 27.60 1.43 -5.80
C SER A 188 26.47 0.47 -5.43
N GLY A 189 26.56 -0.79 -5.86
CA GLY A 189 25.55 -1.81 -5.54
C GLY A 189 25.53 -2.14 -4.05
N ARG A 190 26.70 -2.19 -3.40
CA ARG A 190 26.80 -2.36 -1.95
C ARG A 190 26.22 -1.17 -1.19
N LEU A 191 26.41 0.06 -1.67
CA LEU A 191 25.78 1.25 -1.10
C LEU A 191 24.24 1.15 -1.20
N VAL A 192 23.71 0.73 -2.35
CA VAL A 192 22.27 0.41 -2.49
C VAL A 192 21.85 -0.68 -1.49
N GLY A 193 22.66 -1.73 -1.34
CA GLY A 193 22.45 -2.79 -0.37
C GLY A 193 22.33 -2.31 1.08
N ILE A 194 23.15 -1.36 1.51
CA ILE A 194 23.04 -0.76 2.85
C ILE A 194 21.67 -0.13 3.05
N PHE A 195 21.16 0.61 2.07
CA PHE A 195 19.83 1.22 2.16
C PHE A 195 18.71 0.17 2.16
N VAL A 196 18.79 -0.83 1.28
CA VAL A 196 17.79 -1.91 1.19
C VAL A 196 17.76 -2.74 2.49
N MET A 197 18.91 -3.11 3.04
CA MET A 197 19.01 -3.85 4.31
C MET A 197 18.47 -3.03 5.49
N THR A 198 18.84 -1.76 5.57
CA THR A 198 18.36 -0.85 6.63
C THR A 198 16.84 -0.70 6.57
N ALA A 199 16.29 -0.54 5.36
CA ALA A 199 14.85 -0.53 5.17
C ALA A 199 14.20 -1.86 5.58
N GLY A 200 14.76 -3.00 5.16
CA GLY A 200 14.28 -4.34 5.52
C GLY A 200 14.16 -4.54 7.03
N VAL A 201 15.23 -4.23 7.78
CA VAL A 201 15.25 -4.29 9.25
C VAL A 201 14.20 -3.37 9.86
N GLY A 202 14.07 -2.13 9.39
CA GLY A 202 13.06 -1.19 9.87
C GLY A 202 11.62 -1.65 9.62
N LEU A 203 11.37 -2.27 8.46
CA LEU A 203 10.05 -2.82 8.11
C LEU A 203 9.70 -4.02 8.99
N PHE A 204 10.63 -4.96 9.19
CA PHE A 204 10.45 -6.10 10.09
C PHE A 204 10.23 -5.67 11.54
N GLY A 205 11.01 -4.69 12.02
CA GLY A 205 10.84 -4.13 13.36
C GLY A 205 9.47 -3.47 13.55
N THR A 206 8.96 -2.77 12.54
CA THR A 206 7.64 -2.15 12.58
C THR A 206 6.52 -3.19 12.60
N LEU A 207 6.63 -4.26 11.80
CA LEU A 207 5.67 -5.36 11.81
C LEU A 207 5.64 -6.08 13.17
N SER A 208 6.80 -6.40 13.73
CA SER A 208 6.93 -7.01 15.05
C SER A 208 6.33 -6.12 16.14
N GLY A 209 6.64 -4.82 16.13
CA GLY A 209 6.09 -3.84 17.07
C GLY A 209 4.57 -3.69 16.95
N PHE A 210 4.02 -3.70 15.74
CA PHE A 210 2.58 -3.67 15.52
C PHE A 210 1.89 -4.91 16.12
N LEU A 211 2.44 -6.10 15.85
CA LEU A 211 1.89 -7.34 16.40
C LEU A 211 1.95 -7.34 17.93
N ALA A 212 3.09 -6.98 18.51
CA ALA A 212 3.25 -6.86 19.96
C ALA A 212 2.22 -5.91 20.57
N ASN A 213 2.02 -4.73 19.97
CA ASN A 213 1.00 -3.78 20.42
C ASN A 213 -0.42 -4.33 20.30
N SER A 214 -0.73 -5.10 19.24
CA SER A 214 -2.04 -5.74 19.08
C SER A 214 -2.29 -6.84 20.10
N PHE A 215 -1.26 -7.57 20.54
CA PHE A 215 -1.39 -8.59 21.59
C PHE A 215 -1.43 -8.00 23.00
N LEU A 216 -0.74 -6.88 23.22
CA LEU A 216 -0.67 -6.20 24.52
C LEU A 216 -1.77 -5.15 24.73
N ALA A 217 -2.60 -4.89 23.71
CA ALA A 217 -3.72 -3.96 23.80
C ALA A 217 -4.69 -4.46 24.89
N PRO A 218 -5.04 -3.61 25.89
CA PRO A 218 -6.02 -3.99 26.91
C PRO A 218 -7.35 -4.37 26.25
N PRO A 219 -8.10 -5.34 26.81
CA PRO A 219 -9.47 -5.61 26.40
C PRO A 219 -10.26 -4.29 26.37
N ASN A 220 -11.01 -4.10 25.30
CA ASN A 220 -11.70 -2.85 25.02
C ASN A 220 -12.75 -2.61 26.12
N LYS A 221 -12.53 -1.63 27.01
CA LYS A 221 -13.45 -1.29 28.13
C LYS A 221 -14.91 -1.01 27.71
N ARG A 222 -15.18 -0.85 26.41
CA ARG A 222 -16.54 -0.69 25.87
C ARG A 222 -17.41 -1.93 26.04
N ASP A 223 -16.83 -3.12 26.01
CA ASP A 223 -17.59 -4.37 26.19
C ASP A 223 -17.95 -4.58 27.68
N ASP A 224 -17.12 -4.06 28.60
CA ASP A 224 -17.34 -4.14 30.05
C ASP A 224 -18.41 -3.14 30.52
N ASP A 225 -18.47 -1.94 29.93
CA ASP A 225 -19.49 -0.94 30.27
C ASP A 225 -20.88 -1.33 29.70
N GLU A 226 -20.96 -1.97 28.53
CA GLU A 226 -22.22 -2.53 27.99
C GLU A 226 -22.67 -3.79 28.75
N ALA A 227 -21.74 -4.66 29.15
CA ALA A 227 -22.05 -5.82 30.00
C ALA A 227 -22.51 -5.39 31.40
N ALA A 228 -21.85 -4.41 32.03
CA ALA A 228 -22.25 -3.87 33.32
C ALA A 228 -23.58 -3.09 33.27
N ALA A 229 -23.83 -2.35 32.17
CA ALA A 229 -25.11 -1.67 31.97
C ALA A 229 -26.26 -2.65 31.68
N GLY A 230 -25.98 -3.76 30.99
CA GLY A 230 -26.93 -4.85 30.76
C GLY A 230 -27.31 -5.59 32.05
N ASP A 231 -26.33 -5.85 32.92
CA ASP A 231 -26.54 -6.56 34.18
C ASP A 231 -27.25 -5.69 35.25
N ALA A 232 -27.02 -4.37 35.22
CA ALA A 232 -27.74 -3.40 36.08
C ALA A 232 -29.20 -3.14 35.64
N ALA A 233 -29.56 -3.52 34.41
CA ALA A 233 -30.88 -3.37 33.81
C ALA A 233 -31.75 -4.63 33.91
N ASP A 234 -31.21 -5.79 34.31
CA ASP A 234 -32.00 -7.01 34.56
C ASP A 234 -32.76 -6.88 35.90
N PRO A 235 -34.11 -6.92 35.91
CA PRO A 235 -34.90 -6.85 37.14
C PRO A 235 -34.64 -8.02 38.11
N LYS A 236 -34.06 -9.14 37.64
CA LYS A 236 -33.81 -10.34 38.46
C LYS A 236 -32.61 -10.21 39.40
N THR A 237 -31.62 -9.38 39.08
CA THR A 237 -30.42 -9.15 39.90
C THR A 237 -30.66 -8.19 41.08
N ARG A 238 -31.81 -7.50 41.13
CA ARG A 238 -32.15 -6.54 42.21
C ARG A 238 -32.87 -7.14 43.41
N LEU A 239 -33.22 -8.42 43.38
CA LEU A 239 -34.08 -9.07 44.38
C LEU A 239 -33.43 -10.27 45.10
N ALA A 240 -32.11 -10.38 45.07
CA ALA A 240 -31.36 -11.35 45.88
C ALA A 240 -30.62 -10.65 47.03
#